data_AF-A0A524CHW6-F1
#
_entry.id   AF-A0A524CHW6-F1
#
_cell.length_a   1.000
_cell.length_b   1.000
_cell.length_c   1.000
_cell.angle_alpha   90.00
_cell.angle_beta   90.00
_cell.angle_gamma   90.00
#
_symmetry.space_group_name_H-M   'P 1'
#
loop_
_entity.id
_entity.type
_entity.pdbx_description
1 polymer ?
#
loop_
_entity_poly.entity_id
_entity_poly.type
_entity_poly.pdbx_seq_one_letter_code
_entity_poly.pdbx_strand_id
1 'polypeptide(L)' 'MVEFCEKCGSMMLPSKESELNRLRCNLCGKEKAIDEEIVESYVFNKVIKDSKKNKL' A
#
# COMPACT_ATOMS: atom_id res chain seq x y z
N MET A 1 -0.11 4.10 10.70
CA MET A 1 1.16 4.88 10.60
C MET A 1 1.52 5.05 9.11
N VAL A 2 2.41 5.95 8.71
CA VAL A 2 2.86 6.04 7.30
C VAL A 2 4.36 5.82 7.25
N GLU A 3 4.80 4.92 6.38
CA GLU A 3 6.19 4.45 6.25
C GLU A 3 6.80 4.94 4.93
N PHE A 4 8.08 5.30 4.96
CA PHE A 4 8.79 5.85 3.81
C PHE A 4 9.99 4.98 3.41
N CYS A 5 10.25 4.91 2.11
CA CYS A 5 11.35 4.21 1.49
C CYS A 5 12.69 4.83 1.89
N GLU A 6 13.52 4.10 2.63
CA GLU A 6 14.88 4.57 3.00
C GLU A 6 15.78 4.86 1.80
N LYS A 7 15.54 4.20 0.66
CA LYS A 7 16.34 4.41 -0.57
C LYS A 7 15.96 5.68 -1.32
N CYS A 8 14.70 6.07 -1.25
CA CYS A 8 14.09 6.92 -2.27
C CYS A 8 13.12 7.95 -1.73
N GLY A 9 12.85 7.95 -0.42
CA GLY A 9 11.97 8.89 0.26
C GLY A 9 10.48 8.73 -0.07
N SER A 10 10.11 7.88 -1.03
CA SER A 10 8.71 7.67 -1.40
C SER A 10 7.91 6.96 -0.31
N MET A 11 6.61 7.23 -0.26
CA MET A 11 5.70 6.49 0.61
C MET A 11 5.63 5.01 0.20
N MET A 12 5.77 4.12 1.18
CA MET A 12 5.58 2.70 0.97
C MET A 12 4.10 2.34 1.10
N LEU A 13 3.62 1.51 0.19
CA LEU A 13 2.22 1.10 0.11
C LEU A 13 2.10 -0.40 0.37
N PRO A 14 1.11 -0.85 1.14
CA PRO A 14 0.88 -2.27 1.34
C PRO A 14 0.62 -3.00 0.01
N SER A 15 1.33 -4.09 -0.21
CA SER A 15 1.20 -4.89 -1.44
C SER A 15 -0.08 -5.72 -1.41
N LYS A 16 -0.77 -5.83 -2.56
CA LYS A 16 -1.97 -6.67 -2.70
C LYS A 16 -1.67 -8.14 -2.99
N GLU A 17 -0.45 -8.45 -3.43
CA GLU A 17 -0.06 -9.80 -3.85
C GLU A 17 0.41 -10.68 -2.69
N SER A 18 0.99 -10.07 -1.67
CA SER A 18 1.40 -10.75 -0.45
C SER A 18 0.40 -10.41 0.63
N GLU A 19 -0.24 -11.42 1.19
CA GLU A 19 -1.12 -11.31 2.36
C GLU A 19 -0.53 -10.35 3.40
N LEU A 20 -1.12 -9.15 3.48
CA LEU A 20 -1.19 -8.19 4.59
C LEU A 20 0.10 -7.72 5.31
N ASN A 21 1.25 -8.34 5.05
CA ASN A 21 2.44 -8.23 5.90
C ASN A 21 3.64 -7.61 5.16
N ARG A 22 3.43 -6.99 3.99
CA ARG A 22 4.51 -6.32 3.26
C ARG A 22 4.11 -4.96 2.72
N LEU A 23 4.96 -3.99 2.98
CA LEU A 23 4.98 -2.69 2.32
C LEU A 23 5.89 -2.76 1.10
N ARG A 24 5.43 -2.22 -0.02
CA ARG A 24 6.19 -2.09 -1.26
C ARG A 24 6.30 -0.63 -1.65
N CYS A 25 7.50 -0.20 -1.98
CA CYS A 25 7.74 1.11 -2.54
C CYS A 25 7.26 1.15 -4.00
N ASN A 26 6.40 2.12 -4.32
CA ASN A 26 5.89 2.33 -5.67
C ASN A 26 6.95 2.85 -6.67
N LEU A 27 8.04 3.46 -6.18
CA LEU A 27 9.06 4.09 -7.00
C LEU A 27 10.22 3.14 -7.33
N CYS A 28 10.79 2.48 -6.33
CA CYS A 28 11.96 1.62 -6.51
C CYS A 28 11.66 0.12 -6.36
N GLY A 29 10.44 -0.25 -5.95
CA GLY A 29 10.04 -1.64 -5.76
C GLY A 29 10.58 -2.31 -4.48
N LYS A 30 11.31 -1.60 -3.60
CA LYS A 30 11.79 -2.16 -2.33
C LYS A 30 10.60 -2.67 -1.50
N GLU A 31 10.73 -3.89 -1.01
CA GLU A 31 9.76 -4.48 -0.08
C GLU A 31 10.29 -4.40 1.36
N LYS A 32 9.38 -4.21 2.30
CA LYS A 32 9.64 -4.23 3.75
C LYS A 32 8.55 -5.07 4.40
N ALA A 33 8.94 -6.05 5.20
CA ALA A 33 7.99 -6.80 6.03
C ALA A 33 7.49 -5.90 7.16
N ILE A 34 6.20 -6.01 7.48
CA ILE A 34 5.57 -5.39 8.64
C ILE A 34 5.15 -6.51 9.59
N ASP A 35 5.49 -6.34 10.87
CA ASP A 35 5.10 -7.29 11.91
C ASP A 35 3.58 -7.29 12.11
N GLU A 36 3.01 -8.45 12.43
CA GLU A 36 1.56 -8.67 12.56
C GLU A 36 0.89 -7.70 13.55
N GLU A 37 1.61 -7.27 14.58
CA GLU A 37 1.13 -6.30 15.58
C GLU A 37 0.84 -4.91 14.98
N ILE A 38 1.54 -4.55 13.88
CA ILE A 38 1.35 -3.29 13.16
C ILE A 38 0.25 -3.44 12.11
N VAL A 39 0.04 -4.65 11.58
CA VAL A 39 -0.96 -4.94 10.53
C VAL A 39 -2.37 -4.59 11.01
N GLU A 40 -2.70 -4.90 12.26
CA GLU A 40 -4.00 -4.55 12.86
C GLU A 40 -4.25 -3.03 12.94
N SER A 41 -3.19 -2.22 13.01
CA SER A 41 -3.28 -0.75 13.06
C SER A 41 -3.55 -0.10 11.69
N TYR A 42 -3.42 -0.85 10.59
CA TYR A 42 -3.66 -0.34 9.25
C TYR A 42 -5.11 -0.58 8.81
N VAL A 43 -5.91 0.49 8.84
CA VAL A 43 -7.27 0.49 8.26
C VAL A 43 -7.18 0.81 6.77
N PHE A 44 -7.48 -0.18 5.93
CA PHE A 44 -7.48 -0.03 4.47
C PHE A 44 -8.84 0.42 3.94
N ASN A 45 -8.97 1.72 3.65
CA ASN A 45 -10.14 2.23 2.94
C ASN A 45 -9.95 2.09 1.42
N LYS A 46 -10.50 1.01 0.84
CA LYS A 46 -10.55 0.83 -0.61
C LYS A 46 -11.67 1.69 -1.21
N VAL A 47 -11.32 2.86 -1.73
CA VAL A 47 -12.26 3.67 -2.54
C VAL A 47 -12.32 3.09 -3.95
N ILE A 48 -13.39 2.37 -4.26
CA ILE A 48 -13.68 1.91 -5.63
C ILE A 48 -14.30 3.08 -6.39
N LYS A 49 -13.52 3.77 -7.23
CA LYS A 49 -14.06 4.76 -8.17
C LYS A 49 -14.65 4.03 -9.38
N ASP A 50 -15.96 3.83 -9.37
CA ASP A 50 -16.71 3.39 -10.55
C ASP A 50 -16.77 4.55 -11.56
N SER A 51 -15.85 4.54 -12.53
CA SER A 51 -15.88 5.49 -13.65
C SER A 51 -16.80 4.94 -14.74
N LYS A 52 -18.13 4.97 -14.52
CA LYS A 52 -19.09 4.84 -15.62
C LYS A 52 -18.90 6.02 -16.58
N LYS A 53 -18.04 5.85 -17.59
CA LYS A 53 -18.14 6.61 -18.85
C LYS A 53 -19.41 6.15 -19.54
N ASN A 54 -20.56 6.66 -19.11
CA ASN A 54 -21.80 6.51 -19.83
C ASN A 54 -21.73 7.45 -21.05
N LYS A 55 -21.29 6.93 -22.19
CA LYS A 55 -21.56 7.54 -23.49
C LYS A 55 -23.03 7.31 -23.79
N LEU A 56 -23.83 8.38 -23.74
CA LEU A 56 -25.14 8.48 -24.39
C LEU A 56 -25.18 9.85 -25.06
#